data_AF-A0A932YH74-F1
#
_entry.id   AF-A0A932YH74-F1
#
_cell.length_a   1.000
_cell.length_b   1.000
_cell.length_c   1.000
_cell.angle_alpha   90.00
_cell.angle_beta   90.00
_cell.angle_gamma   90.00
#
_symmetry.space_group_name_H-M   'P 1'
#
loop_
_entity.id
_entity.type
_entity.pdbx_description
1 polymer ?
#
loop_
_entity_poly.entity_id
_entity_poly.type
_entity_poly.pdbx_seq_one_letter_code
_entity_poly.pdbx_strand_id
1 'polypeptide(L)' 'MKPQDIAFFLTIIVILAIRRPIFFVWAGLGSLILAIPLFATWTFFTAERLTWYAAAFFLTFILISLLWPHRVK' A
#
# COMPACT_ATOMS: atom_id res chain seq x y z
N MET A 1 13.29 10.70 6.85
CA MET A 1 12.04 9.96 6.57
C MET A 1 10.89 10.90 6.89
N LYS A 2 9.99 11.18 5.94
CA LYS A 2 8.77 11.94 6.30
C LYS A 2 7.89 11.03 7.17
N PRO A 3 7.04 11.57 8.05
CA PRO A 3 6.11 10.77 8.86
C PRO A 3 5.26 9.77 8.04
N GLN A 4 4.98 10.09 6.78
CA GLN A 4 4.31 9.22 5.80
C GLN A 4 5.04 7.90 5.53
N ASP A 5 6.37 7.93 5.50
CA ASP A 5 7.19 6.77 5.17
C ASP A 5 7.15 5.79 6.36
N ILE A 6 7.16 6.32 7.59
CA ILE A 6 7.01 5.56 8.82
C ILE A 6 5.63 4.90 8.87
N ALA A 7 4.58 5.67 8.54
CA ALA A 7 3.21 5.13 8.47
C ALA A 7 3.10 3.99 7.45
N PHE A 8 3.71 4.13 6.27
CA PHE A 8 3.76 3.08 5.26
C PHE A 8 4.40 1.78 5.77
N PHE A 9 5.61 1.85 6.35
CA PHE A 9 6.27 0.67 6.91
C PHE A 9 5.46 0.03 8.04
N LEU A 10 4.86 0.84 8.90
CA LEU A 10 4.02 0.36 9.99
C LEU A 10 2.78 -0.37 9.44
N THR A 11 2.13 0.17 8.41
CA THR A 11 1.01 -0.47 7.72
C THR A 11 1.43 -1.82 7.10
N ILE A 12 2.58 -1.90 6.44
CA ILE A 12 3.11 -3.17 5.91
C ILE A 12 3.27 -4.20 7.03
N ILE A 13 3.92 -3.83 8.14
CA ILE A 13 4.18 -4.75 9.25
C ILE A 13 2.87 -5.26 9.86
N VAL A 14 1.91 -4.36 10.09
CA VAL A 14 0.60 -4.71 10.64
C VAL A 14 -0.14 -5.67 9.72
N ILE A 15 -0.20 -5.38 8.41
CA ILE A 15 -0.90 -6.24 7.44
C ILE A 15 -0.22 -7.62 7.34
N LEU A 16 1.12 -7.67 7.34
CA LEU A 16 1.88 -8.93 7.35
C LEU A 16 1.58 -9.75 8.62
N ALA A 17 1.45 -9.11 9.78
CA ALA A 17 1.10 -9.77 11.03
C ALA A 17 -0.33 -10.34 11.02
N ILE A 18 -1.29 -9.64 10.38
CA ILE A 18 -2.68 -10.10 10.25
C ILE A 18 -2.80 -11.31 9.29
N ARG A 19 -1.81 -11.55 8.42
CA ARG A 19 -1.75 -12.71 7.50
C ARG A 19 -2.94 -12.83 6.52
N ARG A 20 -3.71 -11.76 6.33
CA ARG A 20 -4.84 -11.70 5.38
C ARG A 20 -4.42 -10.89 4.15
N PRO A 21 -4.13 -11.54 3.01
CA PRO A 21 -3.52 -10.87 1.87
C PRO A 21 -4.43 -9.80 1.26
N ILE A 22 -5.75 -9.93 1.36
CA ILE A 22 -6.71 -8.95 0.84
C ILE A 22 -6.51 -7.54 1.39
N PHE A 23 -5.97 -7.38 2.61
CA PHE A 23 -5.71 -6.06 3.18
C PHE A 23 -4.61 -5.28 2.44
N PHE A 24 -3.69 -5.96 1.73
CA PHE A 24 -2.74 -5.28 0.85
C PHE A 24 -3.46 -4.56 -0.30
N VAL A 25 -4.50 -5.17 -0.87
CA VAL A 25 -5.30 -4.55 -1.94
C VAL A 25 -6.02 -3.31 -1.40
N TRP A 26 -6.67 -3.43 -0.24
CA TRP A 26 -7.35 -2.29 0.39
C TRP A 26 -6.39 -1.15 0.76
N ALA A 27 -5.20 -1.46 1.28
CA ALA A 27 -4.18 -0.46 1.58
C ALA A 27 -3.64 0.23 0.32
N GLY A 28 -3.45 -0.53 -0.76
CA GLY A 28 -3.08 0.02 -2.07
C GLY A 28 -4.14 0.95 -2.64
N LEU A 29 -5.41 0.55 -2.61
CA LEU A 29 -6.54 1.38 -3.04
C LEU A 29 -6.68 2.64 -2.17
N GLY A 30 -6.55 2.53 -0.85
CA GLY A 30 -6.55 3.68 0.05
C GLY A 30 -5.43 4.68 -0.26
N SER A 31 -4.24 4.18 -0.60
CA SER A 31 -3.11 5.01 -1.02
C SER A 31 -3.41 5.76 -2.32
N LEU A 32 -4.07 5.14 -3.30
CA LEU A 32 -4.48 5.81 -4.53
C LEU A 32 -5.58 6.85 -4.28
N ILE A 33 -6.58 6.53 -3.46
CA ILE A 33 -7.67 7.46 -3.10
C ILE A 33 -7.09 8.71 -2.44
N LEU A 34 -6.12 8.56 -1.55
CA LEU A 34 -5.44 9.68 -0.90
C LEU A 34 -4.49 10.43 -1.85
N ALA A 35 -3.92 9.78 -2.86
CA ALA A 35 -3.07 10.43 -3.85
C ALA A 35 -3.83 11.41 -4.75
N ILE A 36 -5.08 11.09 -5.12
CA ILE A 36 -5.93 11.94 -5.99
C ILE A 36 -6.07 13.39 -5.48
N PRO A 37 -6.52 13.66 -4.24
CA PRO A 37 -6.64 15.02 -3.73
C PRO A 37 -5.27 15.71 -3.56
N LEU A 38 -4.20 14.95 -3.33
CA LEU A 38 -2.84 15.50 -3.23
C LEU A 38 -2.33 15.99 -4.59
N PHE A 39 -2.61 15.25 -5.67
CA PHE A 39 -2.37 15.74 -7.03
C PHE A 39 -3.22 16.97 -7.35
N ALA A 40 -4.50 16.99 -6.95
CA ALA A 40 -5.38 18.13 -7.17
C ALA A 40 -4.91 19.41 -6.43
N THR A 41 -4.26 19.25 -5.27
CA THR A 41 -3.65 20.34 -4.48
C THR A 41 -2.19 20.63 -4.85
N TRP A 42 -1.70 20.07 -5.96
CA TRP A 42 -0.34 20.30 -6.48
C TRP A 42 0.79 19.85 -5.52
N THR A 43 0.49 18.91 -4.61
CA THR A 43 1.45 18.34 -3.66
C THR A 43 2.16 17.10 -4.23
N PHE A 44 2.80 17.27 -5.39
CA PHE A 44 3.32 16.19 -6.23
C PHE A 44 4.26 15.22 -5.52
N PHE A 45 5.23 15.71 -4.72
CA PHE A 45 6.16 14.84 -4.00
C PHE A 45 5.50 13.89 -3.00
N THR A 46 4.37 14.29 -2.42
CA THR A 46 3.63 13.43 -1.49
C THR A 46 2.74 12.47 -2.28
N ALA A 47 2.06 12.99 -3.30
CA ALA A 47 1.17 12.22 -4.15
C ALA A 47 1.90 11.08 -4.88
N GLU A 48 3.08 11.36 -5.45
CA GLU A 48 3.94 10.38 -6.10
C GLU A 48 4.39 9.27 -5.14
N ARG A 49 4.73 9.61 -3.89
CA ARG A 49 5.12 8.56 -2.94
C ARG A 49 3.96 7.66 -2.56
N LEU A 50 2.73 8.19 -2.45
CA LEU A 50 1.55 7.37 -2.24
C LEU A 50 1.26 6.44 -3.42
N THR A 51 1.52 6.84 -4.66
CA THR A 51 1.40 5.93 -5.81
C THR A 51 2.45 4.83 -5.78
N TRP A 52 3.70 5.13 -5.41
CA TRP A 52 4.73 4.11 -5.17
C TRP A 52 4.35 3.14 -4.05
N TYR A 53 3.76 3.64 -2.95
CA TYR A 53 3.26 2.80 -1.86
C TYR A 53 2.12 1.89 -2.32
N ALA A 54 1.18 2.40 -3.11
CA ALA A 54 0.14 1.58 -3.72
C ALA A 54 0.73 0.46 -4.58
N ALA A 55 1.70 0.77 -5.43
CA ALA A 55 2.40 -0.21 -6.26
C ALA A 55 3.08 -1.29 -5.41
N ALA A 56 3.76 -0.90 -4.32
CA ALA A 56 4.39 -1.84 -3.40
C ALA A 56 3.38 -2.77 -2.72
N PHE A 57 2.23 -2.25 -2.29
CA PHE A 57 1.16 -3.06 -1.70
C PHE A 57 0.59 -4.07 -2.71
N PHE A 58 0.29 -3.65 -3.94
CA PHE A 58 -0.20 -4.54 -4.99
C PHE A 58 0.83 -5.58 -5.39
N LEU A 59 2.11 -5.20 -5.53
CA LEU A 59 3.19 -6.14 -5.82
C LEU A 59 3.30 -7.18 -4.70
N THR A 60 3.23 -6.76 -3.44
CA THR A 60 3.27 -7.67 -2.30
C THR A 60 2.08 -8.64 -2.31
N PHE A 61 0.87 -8.16 -2.61
CA PHE A 61 -0.31 -9.01 -2.78
C PHE A 61 -0.11 -10.05 -3.88
N ILE A 62 0.40 -9.63 -5.05
CA ILE A 62 0.66 -10.52 -6.19
C ILE A 62 1.70 -11.57 -5.82
N LEU A 63 2.81 -11.18 -5.18
CA LEU A 63 3.85 -12.09 -4.73
C LEU A 63 3.32 -13.11 -3.71
N ILE A 64 2.53 -12.67 -2.73
CA ILE A 64 1.91 -13.59 -1.76
C ILE A 64 0.94 -14.54 -2.47
N SER A 65 0.17 -14.04 -3.44
CA SER A 65 -0.78 -14.84 -4.21
C SER A 65 -0.09 -15.89 -5.06
N LEU A 66 1.06 -15.56 -5.63
CA LEU A 66 1.86 -16.46 -6.45
C LEU A 66 2.60 -17.52 -5.61
N LEU A 67 3.22 -17.11 -4.50
CA LEU A 67 4.03 -17.99 -3.64
C LEU A 67 3.20 -18.83 -2.68
N TRP A 68 2.07 -18.30 -2.20
CA TRP A 68 1.18 -18.96 -1.25
C TRP A 68 -0.30 -18.79 -1.62
N PRO A 69 -0.75 -19.41 -2.73
CA PRO A 69 -2.13 -19.28 -3.20
C PRO A 69 -3.17 -19.72 -2.14
N HIS A 70 -2.83 -20.70 -1.30
CA HIS A 70 -3.69 -21.18 -0.20
C HIS A 70 -4.08 -20.10 0.83
N ARG A 71 -3.32 -18.99 0.91
CA ARG A 71 -3.58 -17.88 1.84
C ARG A 71 -4.58 -16.87 1.29
N VAL A 72 -4.91 -16.91 -0.01
CA VAL A 72 -5.76 -15.93 -0.72
C VAL A 72 -7.21 -16.41 -0.83
N LYS A 73 -7.72 -17.04 0.23
CA LYS A 73 -9.12 -17.46 0.32
C LYS A 73 -9.97 -16.40 1.01
#